data_AF-A0AAW7TKX1-F1
#
_entry.id   AF-A0AAW7TKX1-F1
#
_cell.length_a   1.000
_cell.length_b   1.000
_cell.length_c   1.000
_cell.angle_alpha   90.00
_cell.angle_beta   90.00
_cell.angle_gamma   90.00
#
_symmetry.space_group_name_H-M   'P 1'
#
loop_
_entity.id
_entity.type
_entity.pdbx_description
1 polymer ?
#
loop_
_entity_poly.entity_id
_entity_poly.type
_entity_poly.pdbx_seq_one_letter_code
_entity_poly.pdbx_strand_id
1 'polypeptide(L)'
;MTSSFSHFHNRAIIKRSDEEERRLRSEVNEMETKEKDKVMELIISYEQKALEKGREEGMKRLVQTMAKKGMSVKDIANVTDLSEEEVERLLE
;
A
#
# COMPACT_ATOMS: atom_id res chain seq x y z
N MET A 1 30.28 -11.77 5.41
CA MET A 1 29.05 -12.57 5.60
C MET A 1 27.87 -11.62 5.55
N THR A 2 27.27 -11.43 4.38
CA THR A 2 25.99 -10.72 4.30
C THR A 2 24.98 -11.61 5.01
N SER A 3 24.46 -11.16 6.15
CA SER A 3 23.46 -11.95 6.89
C SER A 3 22.29 -12.23 5.96
N SER A 4 21.67 -13.41 6.11
CA SER A 4 20.52 -13.85 5.32
C SER A 4 19.45 -12.74 5.23
N PHE A 5 19.31 -11.96 6.30
CA PHE A 5 18.51 -10.75 6.41
C PHE A 5 18.69 -9.74 5.26
N SER A 6 19.92 -9.43 4.84
CA SER A 6 20.18 -8.45 3.77
C SER A 6 19.77 -8.96 2.38
N HIS A 7 19.72 -10.28 2.17
CA HIS A 7 19.33 -10.87 0.89
C HIS A 7 17.80 -10.92 0.73
N PHE A 8 17.07 -11.12 1.83
CA PHE A 8 15.59 -11.04 1.85
C PHE A 8 15.07 -9.62 1.58
N HIS A 9 15.74 -8.59 2.14
CA HIS A 9 15.32 -7.19 2.00
C HIS A 9 15.24 -6.71 0.54
N ASN A 10 16.19 -7.13 -0.31
CA ASN A 10 16.20 -6.73 -1.73
C ASN A 10 15.16 -7.50 -2.58
N ARG A 11 14.64 -8.64 -2.11
CA ARG A 11 13.79 -9.54 -2.92
C ARG A 11 12.29 -9.47 -2.57
N ALA A 12 11.91 -8.75 -1.51
CA ALA A 12 10.52 -8.52 -1.13
C ALA A 12 9.86 -7.33 -1.86
N ILE A 13 10.65 -6.48 -2.52
CA ILE A 13 10.21 -5.20 -3.12
C ILE A 13 9.72 -5.36 -4.58
N ILE A 14 9.93 -6.53 -5.21
CA ILE A 14 9.68 -6.74 -6.65
C ILE A 14 8.46 -7.65 -6.84
N LYS A 15 7.54 -7.24 -7.75
CA LYS A 15 6.41 -8.06 -8.23
C LYS A 15 6.86 -9.49 -8.51
N ARG A 16 6.35 -10.43 -7.71
CA ARG A 16 6.61 -11.87 -7.82
C ARG A 16 5.45 -12.55 -8.54
N SER A 17 5.73 -13.64 -9.25
CA SER A 17 4.67 -14.59 -9.63
C SER A 17 4.17 -15.33 -8.39
N ASP A 18 2.96 -15.88 -8.44
CA ASP A 18 2.36 -16.67 -7.33
C ASP A 18 3.31 -17.75 -6.80
N GLU A 19 4.11 -18.34 -7.68
CA GLU A 19 5.09 -19.39 -7.37
C GLU A 19 6.28 -18.87 -6.55
N GLU A 20 6.76 -17.65 -6.84
CA GLU A 20 7.84 -17.07 -6.05
C GLU A 20 7.35 -16.52 -4.70
N GLU A 21 6.08 -16.11 -4.60
CA GLU A 21 5.45 -15.76 -3.33
C GLU A 21 5.27 -16.99 -2.43
N ARG A 22 4.84 -18.13 -2.99
CA ARG A 22 4.78 -19.41 -2.25
C ARG A 22 6.14 -19.83 -1.71
N ARG A 23 7.20 -19.67 -2.50
CA ARG A 23 8.57 -19.96 -2.06
C ARG A 23 9.02 -19.05 -0.91
N LEU A 24 8.77 -17.74 -1.02
CA LEU A 24 9.02 -16.81 0.10
C LEU A 24 8.29 -17.20 1.38
N ARG A 25 7.01 -17.55 1.28
CA ARG A 25 6.22 -17.95 2.45
C ARG A 25 6.78 -19.22 3.10
N SER A 26 7.32 -20.13 2.30
CA SER A 26 7.98 -21.35 2.80
C SER A 26 9.30 -21.02 3.49
N GLU A 27 10.14 -20.18 2.87
CA GLU A 27 11.40 -19.71 3.45
C GLU A 27 11.18 -18.98 4.79
N VAL A 28 10.19 -18.08 4.87
CA VAL A 28 9.84 -17.37 6.12
C VAL A 28 9.32 -18.32 7.19
N ASN A 29 8.64 -19.41 6.80
CA ASN A 29 8.14 -20.39 7.75
C ASN A 29 9.23 -21.23 8.41
N GLU A 30 10.37 -21.39 7.74
CA GLU A 30 11.54 -22.13 8.22
C GLU A 30 12.50 -21.27 9.05
N MET A 31 12.31 -19.95 9.11
CA MET A 31 13.13 -19.03 9.92
C MET A 31 12.93 -19.26 11.43
N GLU A 32 13.99 -19.01 12.22
CA GLU A 32 13.87 -19.01 13.68
C GLU A 32 12.84 -17.97 14.15
N THR A 33 12.08 -18.32 15.19
CA THR A 33 10.87 -17.59 15.63
C THR A 33 11.09 -16.10 15.84
N LYS A 34 12.23 -15.70 16.42
CA LYS A 34 12.52 -14.27 16.69
C LYS A 34 12.81 -13.45 15.43
N GLU A 35 13.39 -14.05 14.39
CA GLU A 35 13.66 -13.37 13.13
C GLU A 35 12.42 -13.39 12.23
N LYS A 36 11.65 -14.49 12.28
CA LYS A 36 10.37 -14.64 11.61
C LYS A 36 9.37 -13.56 12.02
N ASP A 37 9.20 -13.31 13.31
CA ASP A 37 8.24 -12.32 13.82
C ASP A 37 8.57 -10.91 13.30
N LYS A 38 9.84 -10.50 13.34
CA LYS A 38 10.29 -9.19 12.82
C LYS A 38 10.09 -9.05 11.32
N VAL A 39 10.35 -10.12 10.55
CA VAL A 39 10.14 -10.11 9.09
C VAL A 39 8.64 -10.01 8.78
N MET A 40 7.80 -10.73 9.52
CA MET A 40 6.34 -10.67 9.35
C MET A 40 5.76 -9.30 9.70
N GLU A 41 6.18 -8.70 10.83
CA GLU A 41 5.79 -7.33 11.20
C GLU A 41 6.15 -6.32 10.11
N LEU A 42 7.35 -6.45 9.52
CA LEU A 42 7.81 -5.57 8.46
C LEU A 42 6.95 -5.73 7.19
N ILE A 43 6.63 -6.96 6.78
CA ILE A 43 5.76 -7.25 5.63
C ILE A 43 4.38 -6.64 5.85
N ILE A 44 3.76 -6.88 7.01
CA ILE A 44 2.44 -6.32 7.36
C ILE A 44 2.46 -4.79 7.29
N SER A 45 3.52 -4.16 7.82
CA SER A 45 3.69 -2.70 7.74
C SER A 45 3.74 -2.21 6.28
N TYR A 46 4.44 -2.90 5.39
CA TYR A 46 4.49 -2.51 3.97
C TYR A 46 3.17 -2.74 3.25
N GLU A 47 2.47 -3.85 3.52
CA GLU A 47 1.14 -4.11 2.97
C GLU A 47 0.14 -3.03 3.40
N GLN A 48 0.14 -2.66 4.69
CA GLN A 48 -0.70 -1.57 5.20
C GLN A 48 -0.39 -0.24 4.50
N LYS A 49 0.90 0.14 4.39
CA LYS A 49 1.31 1.36 3.68
C LYS A 49 0.91 1.34 2.20
N ALA A 50 1.02 0.20 1.53
CA ALA A 50 0.64 0.05 0.14
C ALA A 50 -0.88 0.18 -0.06
N LEU A 51 -1.68 -0.41 0.84
CA LEU A 51 -3.14 -0.27 0.83
C LEU A 51 -3.58 1.17 1.09
N GLU A 52 -2.96 1.85 2.07
CA GLU A 52 -3.24 3.24 2.39
C GLU A 52 -2.93 4.15 1.20
N LYS A 53 -1.74 4.02 0.62
CA LYS A 53 -1.34 4.78 -0.57
C LYS A 53 -2.25 4.50 -1.77
N GLY A 54 -2.62 3.23 -1.99
CA GLY A 54 -3.54 2.86 -3.06
C GLY A 54 -4.93 3.47 -2.89
N ARG A 55 -5.44 3.52 -1.66
CA ARG A 55 -6.71 4.18 -1.32
C ARG A 55 -6.64 5.69 -1.56
N GLU A 56 -5.57 6.34 -1.10
CA GLU A 56 -5.37 7.79 -1.27
C GLU A 56 -5.26 8.18 -2.75
N GLU A 57 -4.42 7.48 -3.53
CA GLU A 57 -4.30 7.74 -4.96
C GLU A 57 -5.60 7.44 -5.73
N GLY A 58 -6.32 6.38 -5.32
CA GLY A 58 -7.62 6.04 -5.87
C GLY A 58 -8.65 7.16 -5.65
N MET A 59 -8.71 7.67 -4.42
CA MET A 59 -9.59 8.78 -4.06
C MET A 59 -9.22 10.06 -4.80
N LYS A 60 -7.92 10.39 -4.87
CA LYS A 60 -7.43 11.56 -5.64
C LYS A 60 -7.88 11.51 -7.09
N ARG A 61 -7.71 10.36 -7.77
CA ARG A 61 -8.14 10.18 -9.17
C ARG A 61 -9.65 10.31 -9.34
N LEU A 62 -10.43 9.79 -8.38
CA LEU A 62 -11.89 9.89 -8.39
C LEU A 62 -12.33 11.36 -8.29
N VAL A 63 -11.85 12.09 -7.27
CA VAL A 63 -12.14 13.51 -7.04
C VAL A 63 -11.77 14.35 -8.25
N GLN A 64 -10.57 14.18 -8.80
CA GLN A 64 -10.12 14.89 -10.01
C GLN A 64 -11.01 14.60 -11.22
N THR A 65 -11.49 13.36 -11.37
CA THR A 65 -12.38 12.98 -12.47
C THR A 65 -13.76 13.63 -12.32
N MET A 66 -14.30 13.69 -11.10
CA MET A 66 -15.57 14.35 -10.81
C MET A 66 -15.49 15.86 -11.08
N ALA A 67 -14.41 16.51 -10.63
CA ALA A 67 -14.17 17.93 -10.90
C ALA A 67 -14.03 18.20 -12.41
N LYS A 68 -13.29 17.35 -13.15
CA LYS A 68 -13.19 17.45 -14.63
C LYS A 68 -14.54 17.31 -15.34
N LYS A 69 -15.51 16.62 -14.73
CA LYS A 69 -16.88 16.51 -15.22
C LYS A 69 -17.77 17.70 -14.82
N GLY A 70 -17.22 18.70 -14.15
CA GLY A 70 -17.91 19.94 -13.78
C GLY A 70 -18.66 19.86 -12.44
N MET A 71 -18.43 18.84 -11.62
CA MET A 71 -19.01 18.79 -10.26
C MET A 71 -18.35 19.83 -9.36
N SER A 72 -19.14 20.50 -8.52
CA SER A 72 -18.61 21.45 -7.54
C SER A 72 -17.91 20.72 -6.38
N VAL A 73 -17.01 21.41 -5.67
CA VAL A 73 -16.35 20.89 -4.44
C VAL A 73 -17.38 20.36 -3.45
N LYS A 74 -18.46 21.11 -3.24
CA LYS A 74 -19.58 20.72 -2.37
C LYS A 74 -20.29 19.44 -2.84
N ASP A 75 -20.55 19.30 -4.14
CA ASP A 75 -21.18 18.08 -4.67
C ASP A 75 -20.27 16.85 -4.52
N ILE A 76 -18.97 17.04 -4.73
CA ILE A 76 -17.98 15.97 -4.56
C ILE A 76 -17.90 15.55 -3.10
N ALA A 77 -17.79 16.51 -2.16
CA ALA A 77 -17.78 16.27 -0.72
C ALA A 77 -18.98 15.42 -0.29
N ASN A 78 -20.19 15.81 -0.74
CA ASN A 78 -21.43 15.09 -0.42
C ASN A 78 -21.48 13.65 -0.97
N VAL A 79 -20.91 13.38 -2.15
CA VAL A 79 -20.96 12.04 -2.77
C VAL A 79 -19.84 11.13 -2.26
N THR A 80 -18.73 11.70 -1.80
CA THR A 80 -17.53 10.96 -1.37
C THR A 80 -17.41 10.83 0.15
N ASP A 81 -18.34 11.41 0.91
CA ASP A 81 -18.29 11.55 2.37
C ASP A 81 -16.99 12.22 2.86
N LEU A 82 -16.42 13.10 2.03
CA LEU A 82 -15.25 13.91 2.36
C LEU A 82 -15.69 15.30 2.81
N SER A 83 -14.85 15.98 3.59
CA SER A 83 -15.01 17.42 3.81
C SER A 83 -14.63 18.21 2.56
N GLU A 84 -15.18 19.43 2.41
CA GLU A 84 -14.78 20.32 1.31
C GLU A 84 -13.26 20.59 1.33
N GLU A 85 -12.67 20.72 2.51
CA GLU A 85 -11.21 20.87 2.70
C GLU A 85 -10.42 19.64 2.21
N GLU A 86 -10.93 18.42 2.43
CA GLU A 86 -10.33 17.18 1.93
C GLU A 86 -10.38 17.13 0.40
N VAL A 87 -11.51 17.53 -0.19
CA VAL A 87 -11.67 17.60 -1.64
C VAL A 87 -10.71 18.62 -2.23
N GLU A 88 -10.56 19.80 -1.63
CA GLU A 88 -9.61 20.83 -2.08
C GLU A 88 -8.17 20.32 -2.05
N ARG A 89 -7.73 19.69 -0.95
CA ARG A 89 -6.38 19.09 -0.85
C ARG A 89 -6.12 18.03 -1.92
N LEU A 90 -7.14 17.29 -2.33
CA LEU A 90 -7.02 16.25 -3.37
C LEU A 90 -7.02 16.83 -4.80
N LEU A 91 -7.47 18.08 -4.96
CA LEU A 91 -7.46 18.79 -6.24
C LEU A 91 -6.17 19.57 -6.51
N GLU A 92 -5.37 19.87 -5.48
CA GLU A 92 -3.98 20.35 -5.60
C GLU A 92 -3.06 19.35 -6.33
#